data_AF-A0A8H7R8V5-F1
#
_entry.id   AF-A0A8H7R8V5-F1
#
_cell.length_a   1.000
_cell.length_b   1.000
_cell.length_c   1.000
_cell.angle_alpha   90.00
_cell.angle_beta   90.00
_cell.angle_gamma   90.00
#
_symmetry.space_group_name_H-M   'P 1'
#
loop_
_entity.id
_entity.type
_entity.pdbx_description
1 polymer ?
#
loop_
_entity_poly.entity_id
_entity_poly.type
_entity_poly.pdbx_seq_one_letter_code
_entity_poly.pdbx_strand_id
1 'polypeptide(L)'
;MKVVTTLVVGILLSACTAYTTIRGLRPWAPKVLDMCFHHPDQIRANFTNVSTTLDSLVCFYVKYHQQALHDIIGAPLKRINMMTFATVYVLMALEGSRKGFKSSTLLISFPVLGLLANLIGMPIVFLIIWVPLYFHYWESPKKMDLSITMPQVYGILLGILLGYVLPSALISSPYIANNSMLEGDLLCIWQVLPILIVPLFGHIERLFAKMGSSVDGVEQADLKKRLTDVQGKDACERTYLLLGVLNMLVWYGSYLMVAHQGIHLKDSLLLLLNAPGQLPAGLNFTELGQLLGARTILVECIAFIVSFVLWATFQSGLLVGLLVAVATPLMGPGAALAFYSYYREGQIPL
;
A
#
# COMPACT_ATOMS: atom_id res chain seq x y z
N MET A 1 -5.40 -26.50 3.28
CA MET A 1 -4.62 -26.28 4.53
C MET A 1 -4.00 -24.89 4.54
N LYS A 2 -3.25 -24.49 3.49
CA LYS A 2 -2.61 -23.16 3.39
C LYS A 2 -3.57 -21.99 3.63
N VAL A 3 -4.75 -21.99 2.98
CA VAL A 3 -5.79 -20.95 3.18
C VAL A 3 -6.17 -20.74 4.66
N VAL A 4 -6.43 -21.84 5.39
CA VAL A 4 -6.82 -21.81 6.80
C VAL A 4 -5.65 -21.29 7.65
N THR A 5 -4.44 -21.80 7.41
CA THR A 5 -3.24 -21.35 8.12
C THR A 5 -2.98 -19.86 7.90
N THR A 6 -3.05 -19.39 6.64
CA THR A 6 -2.86 -17.96 6.31
C THR A 6 -3.92 -17.09 6.95
N LEU A 7 -5.19 -17.55 7.01
CA LEU A 7 -6.27 -16.80 7.62
C LEU A 7 -6.10 -16.70 9.15
N VAL A 8 -5.78 -17.80 9.83
CA VAL A 8 -5.57 -17.82 11.28
C VAL A 8 -4.38 -16.94 11.67
N VAL A 9 -3.26 -17.07 10.96
CA VAL A 9 -2.08 -16.22 11.18
C VAL A 9 -2.40 -14.76 10.89
N GLY A 10 -3.15 -14.47 9.82
CA GLY A 10 -3.58 -13.13 9.47
C GLY A 10 -4.48 -12.49 10.52
N ILE A 11 -5.43 -13.24 11.09
CA ILE A 11 -6.30 -12.80 12.19
C ILE A 11 -5.47 -12.47 13.43
N LEU A 12 -4.55 -13.36 13.84
CA LEU A 12 -3.72 -13.16 15.03
C LEU A 12 -2.82 -11.93 14.89
N LEU A 13 -2.16 -11.78 13.75
CA LEU A 13 -1.30 -10.61 13.48
C LEU A 13 -2.10 -9.31 13.42
N SER A 14 -3.26 -9.32 12.76
CA SER A 14 -4.11 -8.14 12.66
C SER A 14 -4.72 -7.78 14.00
N ALA A 15 -5.12 -8.75 14.82
CA ALA A 15 -5.61 -8.50 16.18
C ALA A 15 -4.52 -7.89 17.06
N CYS A 16 -3.28 -8.39 16.97
CA CYS A 16 -2.13 -7.83 17.68
C CYS A 16 -1.80 -6.40 17.22
N THR A 17 -1.81 -6.17 15.90
CA THR A 17 -1.58 -4.85 15.28
C THR A 17 -2.66 -3.87 15.71
N ALA A 18 -3.94 -4.24 15.56
CA ALA A 18 -5.09 -3.44 15.95
C ALA A 18 -5.09 -3.14 17.46
N TYR A 19 -4.78 -4.12 18.31
CA TYR A 19 -4.65 -3.90 19.76
C TYR A 19 -3.58 -2.85 20.08
N THR A 20 -2.42 -2.96 19.43
CA THR A 20 -1.30 -2.02 19.62
C THR A 20 -1.67 -0.61 19.13
N THR A 21 -2.29 -0.51 17.95
CA THR A 21 -2.79 0.73 17.36
C THR A 21 -3.84 1.38 18.25
N ILE A 22 -4.87 0.65 18.66
CA ILE A 22 -5.94 1.16 19.54
C ILE A 22 -5.37 1.64 20.87
N ARG A 23 -4.46 0.86 21.48
CA ARG A 23 -3.80 1.25 22.72
C ARG A 23 -2.97 2.52 22.55
N GLY A 24 -2.29 2.67 21.42
CA GLY A 24 -1.54 3.86 21.06
C GLY A 24 -2.44 5.07 20.83
N LEU A 25 -3.55 4.91 20.12
CA LEU A 25 -4.47 5.99 19.77
C LEU A 25 -5.37 6.45 20.92
N ARG A 26 -5.70 5.58 21.88
CA ARG A 26 -6.66 5.85 22.98
C ARG A 26 -6.47 7.19 23.73
N PRO A 27 -5.25 7.67 24.03
CA PRO A 27 -5.06 8.94 24.75
C PRO A 27 -5.42 10.18 23.93
N TRP A 28 -5.46 10.06 22.61
CA TRP A 28 -5.54 11.19 21.68
C TRP A 28 -6.79 11.13 20.79
N ALA A 29 -7.15 9.95 20.29
CA ALA A 29 -8.27 9.75 19.37
C ALA A 29 -9.62 10.31 19.87
N PRO A 30 -10.03 10.16 21.15
CA PRO A 30 -11.29 10.73 21.62
C PRO A 30 -11.33 12.26 21.49
N LYS A 31 -10.20 12.94 21.73
CA LYS A 31 -10.09 14.40 21.60
C LYS A 31 -10.08 14.84 20.14
N VAL A 32 -9.44 14.07 19.25
CA VAL A 32 -9.52 14.34 17.79
C VAL A 32 -10.95 14.20 17.30
N LEU A 33 -11.62 13.11 17.70
CA LEU A 33 -13.02 12.88 17.36
C LEU A 33 -13.89 14.03 17.89
N ASP A 34 -13.71 14.41 19.16
CA ASP A 34 -14.42 15.52 19.78
C ASP A 34 -14.26 16.84 19.01
N MET A 35 -13.04 17.18 18.59
CA MET A 35 -12.78 18.34 17.74
C MET A 35 -13.44 18.23 16.36
N CYS A 36 -13.47 17.03 15.77
CA CYS A 36 -14.15 16.81 14.50
C CYS A 36 -15.68 16.91 14.62
N PHE A 37 -16.25 16.61 15.80
CA PHE A 37 -17.69 16.69 16.06
C PHE A 37 -18.15 18.09 16.53
N HIS A 38 -17.34 18.80 17.31
CA HIS A 38 -17.72 20.06 17.95
C HIS A 38 -17.12 21.31 17.29
N HIS A 39 -16.50 21.15 16.11
CA HIS A 39 -16.11 22.24 15.19
C HIS A 39 -15.48 23.49 15.84
N PRO A 40 -14.31 23.42 16.50
CA PRO A 40 -13.59 24.64 16.84
C PRO A 40 -13.26 25.40 15.54
N ASP A 41 -13.38 26.73 15.55
CA ASP A 41 -13.29 27.64 14.38
C ASP A 41 -12.02 27.49 13.51
N GLN A 42 -11.05 26.68 13.95
CA GLN A 42 -9.75 26.47 13.32
C GLN A 42 -9.59 25.08 12.67
N ILE A 43 -10.58 24.19 12.75
CA ILE A 43 -10.50 22.83 12.20
C ILE A 43 -11.56 22.62 11.12
N ARG A 44 -11.10 22.41 9.88
CA ARG A 44 -11.99 21.89 8.84
C ARG A 44 -12.44 20.48 9.20
N ALA A 45 -13.72 20.35 9.44
CA ALA A 45 -14.37 19.07 9.74
C ALA A 45 -15.41 18.66 8.68
N ASN A 46 -15.85 19.60 7.82
CA ASN A 46 -16.76 19.31 6.73
C ASN A 46 -15.96 19.05 5.44
N PHE A 47 -16.04 17.83 4.92
CA PHE A 47 -15.34 17.40 3.71
C PHE A 47 -16.32 17.07 2.57
N THR A 48 -17.39 16.36 2.88
CA THR A 48 -18.39 15.83 1.95
C THR A 48 -19.70 16.60 1.98
N ASN A 49 -20.06 17.19 3.13
CA ASN A 49 -21.38 17.81 3.39
C ASN A 49 -22.57 16.83 3.21
N VAL A 50 -22.33 15.51 3.23
CA VAL A 50 -23.39 14.50 3.07
C VAL A 50 -23.99 14.13 4.42
N SER A 51 -23.16 13.96 5.44
CA SER A 51 -23.57 13.60 6.80
C SER A 51 -22.49 14.02 7.79
N THR A 52 -22.91 14.55 8.94
CA THR A 52 -22.02 14.90 10.05
C THR A 52 -21.17 13.72 10.52
N THR A 53 -21.74 12.51 10.56
CA THR A 53 -21.01 11.29 10.94
C THR A 53 -19.92 10.94 9.93
N LEU A 54 -20.23 11.02 8.63
CA LEU A 54 -19.27 10.73 7.57
C LEU A 54 -18.14 11.76 7.58
N ASP A 55 -18.49 13.05 7.69
CA ASP A 55 -17.54 14.14 7.76
C ASP A 55 -16.63 14.04 8.99
N SER A 56 -17.17 13.63 10.13
CA SER A 56 -16.37 13.41 11.36
C SER A 56 -15.39 12.25 11.21
N LEU A 57 -15.80 11.16 10.56
CA LEU A 57 -14.91 10.02 10.27
C LEU A 57 -13.80 10.44 9.29
N VAL A 58 -14.15 11.13 8.21
CA VAL A 58 -13.16 11.64 7.24
C VAL A 58 -12.20 12.62 7.91
N CYS A 59 -12.71 13.54 8.72
CA CYS A 59 -11.90 14.47 9.52
C CYS A 59 -10.89 13.73 10.39
N PHE A 60 -11.31 12.68 11.09
CA PHE A 60 -10.41 11.87 11.92
C PHE A 60 -9.27 11.25 11.10
N TYR A 61 -9.57 10.61 9.96
CA TYR A 61 -8.53 9.99 9.12
C TYR A 61 -7.60 11.02 8.49
N VAL A 62 -8.13 12.14 7.99
CA VAL A 62 -7.32 13.23 7.45
C VAL A 62 -6.38 13.75 8.52
N LYS A 63 -6.88 14.04 9.73
CA LYS A 63 -6.04 14.53 10.83
C LYS A 63 -5.02 13.52 11.30
N TYR A 64 -5.38 12.24 11.39
CA TYR A 64 -4.45 11.16 11.71
C TYR A 64 -3.26 11.13 10.74
N HIS A 65 -3.51 11.20 9.44
CA HIS A 65 -2.44 11.20 8.45
C HIS A 65 -1.67 12.53 8.37
N GLN A 66 -2.33 13.68 8.56
CA GLN A 66 -1.65 14.97 8.66
C GLN A 66 -0.64 14.98 9.81
N GLN A 67 -1.04 14.53 11.00
CA GLN A 67 -0.12 14.50 12.14
C GLN A 67 1.07 13.58 11.90
N ALA A 68 0.86 12.40 11.29
CA ALA A 68 1.96 11.52 10.92
C ALA A 68 2.91 12.16 9.88
N LEU A 69 2.39 12.95 8.93
CA LEU A 69 3.19 13.66 7.92
C LEU A 69 3.95 14.88 8.46
N HIS A 70 3.54 15.41 9.61
CA HIS A 70 4.22 16.55 10.25
C HIS A 70 5.26 16.12 11.28
N ASP A 71 5.25 14.85 11.69
CA ASP A 71 6.27 14.29 12.56
C ASP A 71 7.57 14.02 11.79
N ILE A 72 8.70 14.33 12.42
CA ILE A 72 10.04 14.24 11.80
C ILE A 72 10.43 12.80 11.44
N ILE A 73 9.94 11.81 12.18
CA ILE A 73 10.13 10.37 11.90
C ILE A 73 8.91 9.78 11.18
N GLY A 74 7.71 10.25 11.53
CA GLY A 74 6.45 9.82 10.94
C GLY A 74 6.35 10.11 9.44
N ALA A 75 6.84 11.26 8.97
CA ALA A 75 6.73 11.62 7.56
C ALA A 75 7.55 10.69 6.63
N PRO A 76 8.84 10.40 6.93
CA PRO A 76 9.60 9.35 6.24
C PRO A 76 8.90 7.99 6.24
N LEU A 77 8.40 7.54 7.40
CA LEU A 77 7.71 6.25 7.53
C LEU A 77 6.42 6.22 6.70
N LYS A 78 5.65 7.32 6.71
CA LYS A 78 4.42 7.46 5.94
C LYS A 78 4.71 7.41 4.44
N ARG A 79 5.76 8.07 3.94
CA ARG A 79 6.18 8.00 2.52
C ARG A 79 6.54 6.57 2.12
N ILE A 80 7.32 5.87 2.95
CA ILE A 80 7.66 4.46 2.74
C ILE A 80 6.40 3.60 2.70
N ASN A 81 5.46 3.82 3.62
CA ASN A 81 4.19 3.10 3.68
C ASN A 81 3.33 3.36 2.42
N MET A 82 3.18 4.62 1.99
CA MET A 82 2.42 4.99 0.78
C MET A 82 3.00 4.33 -0.48
N MET A 83 4.33 4.33 -0.66
CA MET A 83 4.97 3.71 -1.82
C MET A 83 4.93 2.17 -1.77
N THR A 84 5.06 1.61 -0.58
CA THR A 84 4.87 0.19 -0.35
C THR A 84 3.44 -0.21 -0.73
N PHE A 85 2.44 0.54 -0.26
CA PHE A 85 1.04 0.32 -0.64
C PHE A 85 0.82 0.40 -2.14
N ALA A 86 1.39 1.39 -2.83
CA ALA A 86 1.29 1.49 -4.29
C ALA A 86 1.80 0.20 -4.97
N THR A 87 2.89 -0.37 -4.47
CA THR A 87 3.45 -1.64 -4.97
C THR A 87 2.51 -2.81 -4.71
N VAL A 88 1.95 -2.91 -3.51
CA VAL A 88 0.97 -3.96 -3.22
C VAL A 88 -0.29 -3.78 -4.06
N TYR A 89 -0.72 -2.54 -4.28
CA TYR A 89 -1.88 -2.24 -5.09
C TYR A 89 -1.66 -2.64 -6.56
N VAL A 90 -0.46 -2.41 -7.11
CA VAL A 90 -0.07 -2.95 -8.43
C VAL A 90 -0.13 -4.47 -8.43
N LEU A 91 0.46 -5.14 -7.43
CA LEU A 91 0.43 -6.60 -7.32
C LEU A 91 -1.02 -7.12 -7.29
N MET A 92 -1.88 -6.56 -6.44
CA MET A 92 -3.29 -6.95 -6.34
C MET A 92 -4.03 -6.72 -7.67
N ALA A 93 -3.79 -5.60 -8.34
CA ALA A 93 -4.43 -5.26 -9.62
C ALA A 93 -3.96 -6.17 -10.76
N LEU A 94 -2.66 -6.48 -10.84
CA LEU A 94 -2.10 -7.39 -11.84
C LEU A 94 -2.64 -8.81 -11.63
N GLU A 95 -2.61 -9.32 -10.40
CA GLU A 95 -3.19 -10.64 -10.09
C GLU A 95 -4.70 -10.65 -10.37
N GLY A 96 -5.46 -9.65 -9.93
CA GLY A 96 -6.90 -9.56 -10.22
C GLY A 96 -7.25 -9.45 -11.70
N SER A 97 -6.29 -8.99 -12.54
CA SER A 97 -6.50 -8.77 -13.98
C SER A 97 -6.11 -9.96 -14.86
N ARG A 98 -5.41 -10.98 -14.33
CA ARG A 98 -5.11 -12.21 -15.09
C ARG A 98 -6.41 -12.89 -15.54
N LYS A 99 -6.42 -13.45 -16.76
CA LYS A 99 -7.65 -14.02 -17.35
C LYS A 99 -8.32 -15.07 -16.46
N GLY A 100 -7.54 -15.92 -15.80
CA GLY A 100 -8.03 -16.95 -14.89
C GLY A 100 -8.73 -16.40 -13.64
N PHE A 101 -8.43 -15.16 -13.25
CA PHE A 101 -8.99 -14.51 -12.07
C PHE A 101 -10.08 -13.47 -12.39
N LYS A 102 -10.01 -12.84 -13.58
CA LYS A 102 -10.83 -11.68 -13.97
C LYS A 102 -12.34 -11.92 -13.98
N SER A 103 -12.82 -13.12 -14.30
CA SER A 103 -14.25 -13.38 -14.51
C SER A 103 -14.95 -14.12 -13.36
N SER A 104 -14.21 -14.65 -12.38
CA SER A 104 -14.77 -15.60 -11.42
C SER A 104 -14.26 -15.47 -9.99
N THR A 105 -13.44 -14.46 -9.68
CA THR A 105 -12.79 -14.35 -8.37
C THR A 105 -13.00 -13.01 -7.69
N LEU A 106 -12.96 -13.02 -6.36
CA LEU A 106 -12.98 -11.82 -5.53
C LEU A 106 -11.68 -10.98 -5.65
N LEU A 107 -10.65 -11.48 -6.33
CA LEU A 107 -9.40 -10.72 -6.57
C LEU A 107 -9.61 -9.52 -7.49
N ILE A 108 -10.65 -9.53 -8.33
CA ILE A 108 -11.02 -8.36 -9.14
C ILE A 108 -11.52 -7.18 -8.29
N SER A 109 -11.97 -7.44 -7.07
CA SER A 109 -12.40 -6.43 -6.11
C SER A 109 -11.24 -5.68 -5.46
N PHE A 110 -10.02 -5.76 -6.03
CA PHE A 110 -8.85 -5.02 -5.58
C PHE A 110 -9.09 -3.52 -5.30
N PRO A 111 -9.98 -2.78 -6.01
CA PRO A 111 -10.24 -1.37 -5.68
C PRO A 111 -10.92 -1.18 -4.33
N VAL A 112 -11.87 -2.06 -4.01
CA VAL A 112 -12.55 -2.08 -2.72
C VAL A 112 -11.58 -2.51 -1.62
N LEU A 113 -10.73 -3.49 -1.90
CA LEU A 113 -9.66 -3.89 -0.97
C LEU A 113 -8.69 -2.72 -0.72
N GLY A 114 -8.32 -1.98 -1.76
CA GLY A 114 -7.48 -0.79 -1.63
C GLY A 114 -8.12 0.32 -0.80
N LEU A 115 -9.43 0.57 -0.98
CA LEU A 115 -10.17 1.50 -0.11
C LEU A 115 -10.16 1.04 1.34
N LEU A 116 -10.52 -0.23 1.58
CA LEU A 116 -10.50 -0.80 2.92
C LEU A 116 -9.11 -0.68 3.55
N ALA A 117 -8.06 -0.90 2.77
CA ALA A 117 -6.69 -0.83 3.24
C ALA A 117 -6.28 0.58 3.67
N ASN A 118 -6.79 1.61 3.02
CA ASN A 118 -6.61 3.00 3.45
C ASN A 118 -7.37 3.31 4.75
N LEU A 119 -8.51 2.66 5.00
CA LEU A 119 -9.35 2.89 6.20
C LEU A 119 -8.92 2.08 7.42
N ILE A 120 -8.79 0.75 7.29
CA ILE A 120 -8.51 -0.15 8.41
C ILE A 120 -7.05 -0.59 8.49
N GLY A 121 -6.23 -0.14 7.55
CA GLY A 121 -4.82 -0.51 7.45
C GLY A 121 -4.59 -1.66 6.49
N MET A 122 -3.64 -1.47 5.59
CA MET A 122 -3.32 -2.44 4.54
C MET A 122 -2.79 -3.78 5.04
N PRO A 123 -1.96 -3.90 6.10
CA PRO A 123 -1.53 -5.21 6.60
C PRO A 123 -2.71 -6.12 6.90
N ILE A 124 -3.81 -5.56 7.44
CA ILE A 124 -5.03 -6.29 7.79
C ILE A 124 -5.71 -6.80 6.52
N VAL A 125 -5.96 -5.91 5.56
CA VAL A 125 -6.61 -6.29 4.30
C VAL A 125 -5.78 -7.31 3.53
N PHE A 126 -4.47 -7.10 3.46
CA PHE A 126 -3.58 -7.99 2.74
C PHE A 126 -3.54 -9.38 3.38
N LEU A 127 -3.38 -9.49 4.71
CA LEU A 127 -3.26 -10.79 5.39
C LEU A 127 -4.57 -11.53 5.61
N ILE A 128 -5.64 -10.83 5.99
CA ILE A 128 -6.92 -11.49 6.32
C ILE A 128 -7.71 -11.77 5.04
N ILE A 129 -7.67 -10.86 4.08
CA ILE A 129 -8.56 -10.90 2.93
C ILE A 129 -7.78 -11.36 1.70
N TRP A 130 -6.77 -10.60 1.27
CA TRP A 130 -6.14 -10.84 -0.03
C TRP A 130 -5.33 -12.13 -0.09
N VAL A 131 -4.43 -12.39 0.88
CA VAL A 131 -3.55 -13.59 0.86
C VAL A 131 -4.36 -14.90 0.92
N PRO A 132 -5.37 -15.07 1.81
CA PRO A 132 -6.19 -16.28 1.82
C PRO A 132 -6.99 -16.46 0.53
N LEU A 133 -7.55 -15.38 -0.02
CA LEU A 133 -8.22 -15.43 -1.33
C LEU A 133 -7.25 -15.81 -2.46
N TYR A 134 -6.06 -15.23 -2.45
CA TYR A 134 -5.00 -15.53 -3.41
C TYR A 134 -4.69 -17.04 -3.41
N PHE A 135 -4.42 -17.64 -2.25
CA PHE A 135 -4.15 -19.08 -2.16
C PHE A 135 -5.37 -19.94 -2.52
N HIS A 136 -6.57 -19.53 -2.13
CA HIS A 136 -7.79 -20.26 -2.46
C HIS A 136 -7.99 -20.39 -3.97
N TYR A 137 -7.77 -19.31 -4.71
CA TYR A 137 -7.89 -19.32 -6.16
C TYR A 137 -6.66 -19.95 -6.84
N TRP A 138 -5.45 -19.68 -6.36
CA TRP A 138 -4.21 -20.23 -6.92
C TRP A 138 -4.16 -21.75 -6.88
N GLU A 139 -4.69 -22.38 -5.83
CA GLU A 139 -4.69 -23.84 -5.65
C GLU A 139 -5.87 -24.55 -6.34
N SER A 140 -6.78 -23.82 -6.97
CA SER A 140 -7.99 -24.41 -7.55
C SER A 140 -7.69 -25.15 -8.87
N PRO A 141 -8.16 -26.41 -9.05
CA PRO A 141 -7.72 -27.33 -10.11
C PRO A 141 -8.20 -27.01 -11.53
N LYS A 142 -8.89 -25.88 -11.75
CA LYS A 142 -9.21 -25.45 -13.12
C LYS A 142 -7.92 -24.96 -13.75
N LYS A 143 -7.59 -25.39 -14.98
CA LYS A 143 -6.47 -24.85 -15.77
C LYS A 143 -6.66 -23.33 -15.92
N MET A 144 -6.11 -22.56 -14.99
CA MET A 144 -6.23 -21.12 -15.02
C MET A 144 -5.27 -20.59 -16.08
N ASP A 145 -5.83 -19.99 -17.12
CA ASP A 145 -5.06 -19.17 -18.03
C ASP A 145 -4.58 -17.93 -17.25
N LEU A 146 -3.34 -17.98 -16.75
CA LEU A 146 -2.72 -16.90 -15.97
C LEU A 146 -2.12 -15.80 -16.86
N SER A 147 -2.43 -15.82 -18.17
CA SER A 147 -2.00 -14.76 -19.08
C SER A 147 -2.60 -13.41 -18.71
N ILE A 148 -1.79 -12.39 -18.97
CA ILE A 148 -2.11 -10.97 -18.86
C ILE A 148 -1.49 -10.28 -20.08
N THR A 149 -2.14 -9.25 -20.61
CA THR A 149 -1.62 -8.57 -21.80
C THR A 149 -0.73 -7.40 -21.41
N MET A 150 0.29 -7.11 -22.24
CA MET A 150 1.21 -5.99 -22.02
C MET A 150 0.49 -4.62 -21.86
N PRO A 151 -0.56 -4.28 -22.65
CA PRO A 151 -1.35 -3.08 -22.42
C PRO A 151 -2.04 -3.02 -21.04
N GLN A 152 -2.50 -4.15 -20.50
CA GLN A 152 -3.09 -4.20 -19.16
C GLN A 152 -2.06 -3.91 -18.08
N VAL A 153 -0.89 -4.54 -18.18
CA VAL A 153 0.20 -4.36 -17.22
C VAL A 153 0.63 -2.89 -17.16
N TYR A 154 0.93 -2.29 -18.31
CA TYR A 154 1.35 -0.89 -18.37
C TYR A 154 0.21 0.09 -18.08
N GLY A 155 -1.03 -0.25 -18.41
CA GLY A 155 -2.23 0.50 -18.02
C GLY A 155 -2.38 0.60 -16.50
N ILE A 156 -2.20 -0.52 -15.80
CA ILE A 156 -2.23 -0.58 -14.33
C ILE A 156 -1.06 0.19 -13.74
N LEU A 157 0.16 -0.06 -14.22
CA LEU A 157 1.37 0.61 -13.72
C LEU A 157 1.24 2.13 -13.86
N LEU A 158 0.99 2.64 -15.06
CA LEU A 158 0.93 4.08 -15.30
C LEU A 158 -0.28 4.70 -14.59
N GLY A 159 -1.41 4.00 -14.52
CA GLY A 159 -2.58 4.44 -13.76
C GLY A 159 -2.29 4.59 -12.27
N ILE A 160 -1.51 3.70 -11.67
CA ILE A 160 -1.10 3.80 -10.26
C ILE A 160 -0.02 4.86 -10.06
N LEU A 161 0.93 5.00 -10.99
CA LEU A 161 1.95 6.04 -10.93
C LEU A 161 1.31 7.44 -10.96
N LEU A 162 0.41 7.69 -11.92
CA LEU A 162 -0.27 8.98 -12.07
C LEU A 162 -1.37 9.19 -11.04
N GLY A 163 -2.15 8.15 -10.77
CA GLY A 163 -3.35 8.24 -9.95
C GLY A 163 -3.11 8.09 -8.45
N TYR A 164 -1.98 7.53 -8.02
CA TYR A 164 -1.70 7.28 -6.60
C TYR A 164 -0.31 7.78 -6.17
N VAL A 165 0.75 7.41 -6.87
CA VAL A 165 2.12 7.79 -6.50
C VAL A 165 2.33 9.29 -6.63
N LEU A 166 1.90 9.90 -7.73
CA LEU A 166 2.04 11.33 -7.95
C LEU A 166 1.27 12.16 -6.88
N PRO A 167 -0.02 11.89 -6.58
CA PRO A 167 -0.70 12.54 -5.46
C PRO A 167 0.01 12.34 -4.12
N SER A 168 0.53 11.13 -3.86
CA SER A 168 1.27 10.83 -2.63
C SER A 168 2.56 11.67 -2.53
N ALA A 169 3.27 11.84 -3.64
CA ALA A 169 4.47 12.67 -3.73
C ALA A 169 4.14 14.15 -3.53
N LEU A 170 3.04 14.64 -4.12
CA LEU A 170 2.57 16.01 -3.95
C LEU A 170 2.22 16.32 -2.49
N ILE A 171 1.43 15.46 -1.84
CA ILE A 171 1.08 15.57 -0.40
C ILE A 171 2.35 15.60 0.47
N SER A 172 3.35 14.81 0.10
CA SER A 172 4.61 14.69 0.84
C SER A 172 5.64 15.79 0.53
N SER A 173 5.33 16.68 -0.43
CA SER A 173 6.26 17.68 -0.95
C SER A 173 6.22 18.98 -0.13
N PRO A 174 7.33 19.75 -0.11
CA PRO A 174 7.35 21.05 0.55
C PRO A 174 6.49 22.11 -0.15
N TYR A 175 5.94 21.82 -1.33
CA TYR A 175 5.09 22.76 -2.08
C TYR A 175 3.71 22.90 -1.46
N ILE A 176 3.29 21.96 -0.62
CA ILE A 176 2.01 22.00 0.07
C ILE A 176 2.27 22.45 1.50
N ALA A 177 1.72 23.61 1.86
CA ALA A 177 1.88 24.16 3.19
C ALA A 177 1.24 23.24 4.24
N ASN A 178 1.98 22.99 5.32
CA ASN A 178 1.50 22.19 6.46
C ASN A 178 0.22 22.80 7.04
N ASN A 179 -0.76 21.96 7.35
CA ASN A 179 -2.08 22.34 7.88
C ASN A 179 -2.92 23.21 6.93
N SER A 180 -2.55 23.31 5.65
CA SER A 180 -3.38 24.01 4.67
C SER A 180 -4.66 23.24 4.35
N MET A 181 -5.67 23.96 3.84
CA MET A 181 -6.89 23.32 3.32
C MET A 181 -6.58 22.34 2.18
N LEU A 182 -5.62 22.70 1.33
CA LEU A 182 -5.19 21.86 0.20
C LEU A 182 -4.61 20.52 0.66
N GLU A 183 -3.79 20.51 1.71
CA GLU A 183 -3.26 19.27 2.29
C GLU A 183 -4.40 18.36 2.76
N GLY A 184 -5.39 18.93 3.47
CA GLY A 184 -6.55 18.20 3.96
C GLY A 184 -7.40 17.62 2.82
N ASP A 185 -7.64 18.40 1.76
CA ASP A 185 -8.37 17.95 0.57
C ASP A 185 -7.66 16.82 -0.16
N LEU A 186 -6.36 16.95 -0.37
CA LEU A 186 -5.58 15.92 -1.05
C LEU A 186 -5.50 14.64 -0.23
N LEU A 187 -5.38 14.73 1.11
CA LEU A 187 -5.44 13.56 1.97
C LEU A 187 -6.82 12.89 1.97
N CYS A 188 -7.90 13.68 1.94
CA CYS A 188 -9.25 13.15 1.81
C CYS A 188 -9.43 12.40 0.48
N ILE A 189 -9.03 13.00 -0.63
CA ILE A 189 -9.05 12.37 -1.95
C ILE A 189 -8.18 11.12 -1.93
N TRP A 190 -7.00 11.18 -1.32
CA TRP A 190 -6.05 10.08 -1.24
C TRP A 190 -6.63 8.82 -0.59
N GLN A 191 -7.51 8.96 0.41
CA GLN A 191 -8.19 7.81 1.03
C GLN A 191 -9.02 7.01 0.03
N VAL A 192 -9.66 7.69 -0.93
CA VAL A 192 -10.57 7.07 -1.90
C VAL A 192 -9.94 6.82 -3.27
N LEU A 193 -8.70 7.28 -3.49
CA LEU A 193 -7.96 7.09 -4.74
C LEU A 193 -7.99 5.66 -5.28
N PRO A 194 -7.83 4.58 -4.48
CA PRO A 194 -7.84 3.22 -5.00
C PRO A 194 -9.05 2.91 -5.91
N ILE A 195 -10.24 3.43 -5.57
CA ILE A 195 -11.44 3.28 -6.40
C ILE A 195 -11.43 4.24 -7.58
N LEU A 196 -11.03 5.50 -7.35
CA LEU A 196 -11.08 6.56 -8.37
C LEU A 196 -10.11 6.31 -9.54
N ILE A 197 -9.03 5.55 -9.34
CA ILE A 197 -8.02 5.31 -10.38
C ILE A 197 -8.37 4.15 -11.32
N VAL A 198 -9.38 3.33 -11.03
CA VAL A 198 -9.75 2.18 -11.87
C VAL A 198 -10.18 2.58 -13.28
N PRO A 199 -11.03 3.62 -13.47
CA PRO A 199 -11.38 4.08 -14.82
C PRO A 199 -10.16 4.54 -15.61
N LEU A 200 -9.13 5.08 -14.94
CA LEU A 200 -7.89 5.51 -15.57
C LEU A 200 -7.14 4.30 -16.18
N PHE A 201 -7.19 3.13 -15.54
CA PHE A 201 -6.55 1.91 -16.07
C PHE A 201 -7.11 1.56 -17.44
N GLY A 202 -8.44 1.57 -17.60
CA GLY A 202 -9.09 1.27 -18.87
C GLY A 202 -8.80 2.29 -19.96
N HIS A 203 -8.64 3.58 -19.61
CA HIS A 203 -8.26 4.61 -20.58
C HIS A 203 -6.81 4.42 -21.06
N ILE A 204 -5.89 4.16 -20.14
CA ILE A 204 -4.48 3.97 -20.45
C ILE A 204 -4.25 2.62 -21.17
N GLU A 205 -4.94 1.55 -20.79
CA GLU A 205 -4.90 0.25 -21.47
C GLU A 205 -5.27 0.41 -22.95
N ARG A 206 -6.35 1.16 -23.26
CA ARG A 206 -6.73 1.46 -24.64
C ARG A 206 -5.67 2.27 -25.38
N LEU A 207 -4.96 3.16 -24.71
CA LEU A 207 -3.87 3.93 -25.29
C LEU A 207 -2.71 3.00 -25.67
N PHE A 208 -2.27 2.12 -24.77
CA PHE A 208 -1.23 1.14 -25.07
C PHE A 208 -1.65 0.15 -26.16
N ALA A 209 -2.92 -0.29 -26.16
CA ALA A 209 -3.44 -1.17 -27.20
C ALA A 209 -3.40 -0.50 -28.59
N LYS A 210 -3.65 0.82 -28.68
CA LYS A 210 -3.58 1.57 -29.94
C LYS A 210 -2.16 1.79 -30.47
N MET A 211 -1.15 1.79 -29.60
CA MET A 211 0.25 1.90 -30.04
C MET A 211 0.73 0.65 -30.79
N GLY A 212 -0.01 -0.46 -30.69
CA GLY A 212 0.31 -1.73 -31.34
C GLY A 212 1.46 -2.45 -30.65
N SER A 213 1.61 -3.73 -31.00
CA SER A 213 2.72 -4.58 -30.59
C SER A 213 3.41 -5.15 -31.82
N SER A 214 4.70 -5.45 -31.70
CA SER A 214 5.46 -6.22 -32.70
C SER A 214 4.85 -7.61 -32.98
N VAL A 215 3.98 -8.11 -32.11
CA VAL A 215 3.30 -9.40 -32.23
C VAL A 215 2.01 -9.32 -33.06
N ASP A 216 1.49 -8.12 -33.32
CA ASP A 216 0.19 -7.98 -34.02
C ASP A 216 0.23 -8.46 -35.46
N GLY A 217 1.39 -8.36 -36.12
CA GLY A 217 1.63 -8.80 -37.50
C GLY A 217 1.90 -10.30 -37.68
N VAL A 218 1.87 -11.12 -36.61
CA VAL A 218 2.09 -12.57 -36.72
C VAL A 218 0.83 -13.27 -37.21
N GLU A 219 0.89 -13.91 -38.38
CA GLU A 219 -0.27 -14.59 -39.00
C GLU A 219 -0.69 -15.88 -38.28
N GLN A 220 0.27 -16.63 -37.73
CA GLN A 220 0.01 -17.90 -37.04
C GLN A 220 -0.61 -17.65 -35.66
N ALA A 221 -1.87 -18.05 -35.47
CA ALA A 221 -2.63 -17.79 -34.25
C ALA A 221 -1.99 -18.36 -32.97
N ASP A 222 -1.47 -19.59 -33.02
CA ASP A 222 -0.84 -20.24 -31.86
C ASP A 222 0.47 -19.55 -31.46
N LEU A 223 1.29 -19.18 -32.45
CA LEU A 223 2.52 -18.44 -32.22
C LEU A 223 2.21 -17.04 -31.69
N LYS A 224 1.22 -16.35 -32.25
CA LYS A 224 0.76 -15.03 -31.81
C LYS A 224 0.32 -15.07 -30.34
N LYS A 225 -0.45 -16.08 -29.94
CA LYS A 225 -0.88 -16.26 -28.55
C LYS A 225 0.33 -16.41 -27.61
N ARG A 226 1.23 -17.34 -27.90
CA ARG A 226 2.45 -17.57 -27.09
C ARG A 226 3.30 -16.31 -26.95
N LEU A 227 3.50 -15.58 -28.05
CA LEU A 227 4.27 -14.34 -28.03
C LEU A 227 3.57 -13.23 -27.23
N THR A 228 2.24 -13.17 -27.27
CA THR A 228 1.46 -12.22 -26.46
C THR A 228 1.60 -12.52 -24.97
N ASP A 229 1.56 -13.79 -24.59
CA ASP A 229 1.70 -14.24 -23.20
C ASP A 229 3.13 -13.95 -22.68
N VAL A 230 4.15 -14.20 -23.51
CA VAL A 230 5.55 -13.84 -23.21
C VAL A 230 5.72 -12.32 -23.04
N GLN A 231 5.14 -11.52 -23.92
CA GLN A 231 5.20 -10.05 -23.79
C GLN A 231 4.50 -9.53 -22.54
N GLY A 232 3.37 -10.13 -22.17
CA GLY A 232 2.69 -9.82 -20.92
C GLY A 232 3.55 -10.11 -19.69
N LYS A 233 4.22 -11.27 -19.69
CA LYS A 233 5.15 -11.67 -18.63
C LYS A 233 6.35 -10.72 -18.53
N ASP A 234 7.02 -10.40 -19.64
CA ASP A 234 8.12 -9.43 -19.68
C ASP A 234 7.67 -8.04 -19.19
N ALA A 235 6.46 -7.60 -19.56
CA ALA A 235 5.90 -6.35 -19.04
C ALA A 235 5.69 -6.38 -17.52
N CYS A 236 5.21 -7.49 -16.95
CA CYS A 236 5.07 -7.67 -15.50
C CYS A 236 6.43 -7.59 -14.80
N GLU A 237 7.42 -8.31 -15.32
CA GLU A 237 8.79 -8.33 -14.79
C GLU A 237 9.40 -6.92 -14.76
N ARG A 238 9.32 -6.17 -15.87
CA ARG A 238 9.79 -4.78 -15.95
C ARG A 238 9.04 -3.85 -14.99
N THR A 239 7.74 -4.07 -14.83
CA THR A 239 6.89 -3.31 -13.91
C THR A 239 7.35 -3.49 -12.47
N TYR A 240 7.57 -4.73 -12.03
CA TYR A 240 8.08 -5.02 -10.70
C TYR A 240 9.50 -4.47 -10.49
N LEU A 241 10.38 -4.58 -11.48
CA LEU A 241 11.73 -4.01 -11.39
C LEU A 241 11.70 -2.48 -11.21
N LEU A 242 10.86 -1.79 -12.00
CA LEU A 242 10.68 -0.34 -11.87
C LEU A 242 10.17 0.05 -10.49
N LEU A 243 9.13 -0.64 -9.99
CA LEU A 243 8.59 -0.41 -8.66
C LEU A 243 9.64 -0.68 -7.57
N GLY A 244 10.47 -1.71 -7.75
CA GLY A 244 11.60 -2.01 -6.88
C GLY A 244 12.56 -0.84 -6.75
N VAL A 245 13.00 -0.31 -7.90
CA VAL A 245 13.90 0.87 -7.97
C VAL A 245 13.24 2.10 -7.34
N LEU A 246 11.98 2.41 -7.66
CA LEU A 246 11.28 3.57 -7.10
C LEU A 246 11.14 3.48 -5.57
N ASN A 247 10.80 2.29 -5.04
CA ASN A 247 10.71 2.09 -3.59
C ASN A 247 12.08 2.18 -2.91
N MET A 248 13.15 1.68 -3.54
CA MET A 248 14.51 1.86 -3.04
C MET A 248 14.88 3.34 -2.95
N LEU A 249 14.59 4.13 -3.99
CA LEU A 249 14.86 5.56 -3.98
C LEU A 249 14.12 6.27 -2.83
N VAL A 250 12.87 5.89 -2.58
CA VAL A 250 12.07 6.44 -1.47
C VAL A 250 12.63 5.98 -0.12
N TRP A 251 13.04 4.71 0.00
CA TRP A 251 13.64 4.16 1.22
C TRP A 251 14.94 4.89 1.58
N TYR A 252 15.90 4.93 0.66
CA TYR A 252 17.18 5.60 0.87
C TYR A 252 17.05 7.12 0.94
N GLY A 253 16.14 7.73 0.18
CA GLY A 253 15.84 9.15 0.27
C GLY A 253 15.29 9.54 1.64
N SER A 254 14.33 8.77 2.16
CA SER A 254 13.80 8.92 3.53
C SER A 254 14.89 8.72 4.59
N TYR A 255 15.77 7.73 4.41
CA TYR A 255 16.90 7.51 5.30
C TYR A 255 17.85 8.71 5.33
N LEU A 256 18.26 9.22 4.15
CA LEU A 256 19.16 10.37 4.04
C LEU A 256 18.53 11.63 4.62
N MET A 257 17.23 11.85 4.42
CA MET A 257 16.52 12.98 5.03
C MET A 257 16.59 12.97 6.56
N VAL A 258 16.36 11.81 7.19
CA VAL A 258 16.47 11.65 8.65
C VAL A 258 17.92 11.81 9.11
N ALA A 259 18.87 11.20 8.39
CA ALA A 259 20.29 11.28 8.72
C ALA A 259 20.83 12.72 8.65
N HIS A 260 20.40 13.51 7.66
CA HIS A 260 20.77 14.92 7.54
C HIS A 260 20.25 15.80 8.69
N GLN A 261 19.19 15.38 9.37
CA GLN A 261 18.68 16.05 10.57
C GLN A 261 19.45 15.66 11.84
N GLY A 262 20.51 14.84 11.72
CA GLY A 262 21.31 14.37 12.86
C GLY A 262 20.62 13.31 13.70
N ILE A 263 19.53 12.72 13.19
CA ILE A 263 18.70 11.78 13.94
C ILE A 263 19.20 10.36 13.70
N HIS A 264 19.64 9.69 14.77
CA HIS A 264 20.01 8.28 14.70
C HIS A 264 18.76 7.39 14.63
N LEU A 265 18.56 6.76 13.48
CA LEU A 265 17.35 5.99 13.17
C LEU A 265 17.07 4.87 14.19
N LYS A 266 18.12 4.24 14.72
CA LYS A 266 18.01 3.22 15.77
C LYS A 266 17.37 3.77 17.04
N ASP A 267 17.85 4.91 17.52
CA ASP A 267 17.39 5.51 18.78
C ASP A 267 15.97 6.03 18.63
N SER A 268 15.65 6.60 17.46
CA SER A 268 14.30 7.04 17.09
C SER A 268 13.29 5.90 17.02
N LEU A 269 13.65 4.76 16.42
CA LEU A 269 12.78 3.60 16.35
C LEU A 269 12.54 3.00 17.74
N LEU A 270 13.59 2.89 18.56
CA LEU A 270 13.46 2.42 19.94
C LEU A 270 12.60 3.37 20.77
N LEU A 271 12.75 4.68 20.59
CA LEU A 271 11.94 5.69 21.27
C LEU A 271 10.47 5.60 20.86
N LEU A 272 10.16 5.42 19.58
CA LEU A 272 8.79 5.25 19.09
C LEU A 272 8.14 3.94 19.57
N LEU A 273 8.90 2.84 19.58
CA LEU A 273 8.41 1.54 20.06
C LEU A 273 8.16 1.55 21.57
N ASN A 274 9.03 2.22 22.33
CA ASN A 274 8.94 2.34 23.78
C ASN A 274 8.13 3.58 24.22
N ALA A 275 7.56 4.34 23.28
CA ALA A 275 6.80 5.54 23.60
C ALA A 275 5.68 5.18 24.60
N PRO A 276 5.68 5.79 25.80
CA PRO A 276 4.75 5.41 26.84
C PRO A 276 3.32 5.67 26.38
N GLY A 277 2.41 4.76 26.71
CA GLY A 277 0.98 4.91 26.37
C GLY A 277 0.29 6.06 27.11
N GLN A 278 1.00 6.72 28.03
CA GLN A 278 0.59 7.94 28.73
C GLN A 278 1.79 8.90 28.67
N LEU A 279 1.58 10.10 28.15
CA LEU A 279 2.66 11.07 28.00
C LEU A 279 3.06 11.71 29.34
N PRO A 280 4.31 12.18 29.48
CA PRO A 280 4.68 13.10 30.54
C PRO A 280 3.79 14.35 30.52
N ALA A 281 3.45 14.86 31.72
CA ALA A 281 2.67 16.08 31.84
C ALA A 281 3.42 17.26 31.21
N GLY A 282 2.88 17.83 30.12
CA GLY A 282 3.44 19.04 29.49
C GLY A 282 3.50 19.05 27.96
N LEU A 283 3.34 17.90 27.27
CA LEU A 283 3.29 17.87 25.81
C LEU A 283 1.98 18.47 25.29
N ASN A 284 2.07 19.29 24.24
CA ASN A 284 0.89 19.87 23.62
C ASN A 284 0.11 18.80 22.83
N PHE A 285 -1.15 19.10 22.52
CA PHE A 285 -2.05 18.15 21.86
C PHE A 285 -1.56 17.71 20.46
N THR A 286 -0.88 18.61 19.74
CA THR A 286 -0.35 18.37 18.40
C THR A 286 0.86 17.43 18.44
N GLU A 287 1.80 17.65 19.35
CA GLU A 287 2.98 16.80 19.58
C GLU A 287 2.58 15.38 19.99
N LEU A 288 1.56 15.25 20.84
CA LEU A 288 0.97 13.96 21.17
C LEU A 288 0.42 13.25 19.92
N GLY A 289 -0.29 13.97 19.06
CA GLY A 289 -0.83 13.43 17.81
C GLY A 289 0.26 12.98 16.83
N GLN A 290 1.32 13.77 16.69
CA GLN A 290 2.48 13.47 15.86
C GLN A 290 3.18 12.19 16.31
N LEU A 291 3.53 12.08 17.60
CA LEU A 291 4.22 10.93 18.15
C LEU A 291 3.39 9.64 18.02
N LEU A 292 2.10 9.70 18.35
CA LEU A 292 1.21 8.54 18.26
C LEU A 292 0.88 8.15 16.81
N GLY A 293 0.72 9.13 15.93
CA GLY A 293 0.59 8.92 14.50
C GLY A 293 1.82 8.19 13.94
N ALA A 294 3.01 8.71 14.23
CA ALA A 294 4.28 8.11 13.83
C ALA A 294 4.44 6.66 14.36
N ARG A 295 4.11 6.43 15.64
CA ARG A 295 4.13 5.08 16.23
C ARG A 295 3.17 4.14 15.50
N THR A 296 1.96 4.58 15.19
CA THR A 296 0.97 3.73 14.53
C THR A 296 1.41 3.37 13.11
N ILE A 297 1.95 4.35 12.36
CA ILE A 297 2.53 4.09 11.04
C ILE A 297 3.73 3.13 11.13
N LEU A 298 4.57 3.24 12.16
CA LEU A 298 5.66 2.29 12.38
C LEU A 298 5.15 0.87 12.59
N VAL A 299 4.12 0.70 13.43
CA VAL A 299 3.49 -0.59 13.70
C VAL A 299 2.88 -1.17 12.41
N GLU A 300 2.22 -0.33 11.60
CA GLU A 300 1.73 -0.74 10.28
C GLU A 300 2.87 -1.19 9.35
N CYS A 301 3.98 -0.45 9.29
CA CYS A 301 5.15 -0.83 8.50
C CYS A 301 5.71 -2.19 8.94
N ILE A 302 5.84 -2.43 10.25
CA ILE A 302 6.31 -3.73 10.77
C ILE A 302 5.33 -4.84 10.41
N ALA A 303 4.03 -4.61 10.60
CA ALA A 303 3.00 -5.58 10.24
C ALA A 303 3.08 -5.92 8.75
N PHE A 304 3.26 -4.93 7.87
CA PHE A 304 3.49 -5.12 6.43
C PHE A 304 4.68 -6.01 6.11
N ILE A 305 5.82 -5.76 6.76
CA ILE A 305 7.04 -6.56 6.56
C ILE A 305 6.75 -8.02 6.87
N VAL A 306 6.15 -8.27 8.03
CA VAL A 306 5.76 -9.63 8.44
C VAL A 306 4.78 -10.23 7.43
N SER A 307 3.83 -9.45 6.91
CA SER A 307 2.88 -9.91 5.90
C SER A 307 3.56 -10.39 4.62
N PHE A 308 4.56 -9.65 4.13
CA PHE A 308 5.28 -10.03 2.90
C PHE A 308 6.16 -11.24 3.10
N VAL A 309 6.85 -11.33 4.25
CA VAL A 309 7.65 -12.50 4.62
C VAL A 309 6.77 -13.75 4.69
N LEU A 310 5.59 -13.65 5.32
CA LEU A 310 4.64 -14.76 5.39
C LEU A 310 4.12 -15.14 4.02
N TRP A 311 3.70 -14.17 3.21
CA TRP A 311 3.22 -14.46 1.85
C TRP A 311 4.30 -15.18 1.01
N ALA A 312 5.53 -14.69 1.03
CA ALA A 312 6.67 -15.33 0.36
C ALA A 312 6.97 -16.74 0.91
N THR A 313 6.88 -16.92 2.23
CA THR A 313 7.08 -18.21 2.89
C THR A 313 6.03 -19.24 2.45
N PHE A 314 4.75 -18.85 2.43
CA PHE A 314 3.66 -19.78 2.08
C PHE A 314 3.64 -20.11 0.58
N GLN A 315 4.07 -19.18 -0.28
CA GLN A 315 4.07 -19.35 -1.72
C GLN A 315 5.31 -20.09 -2.23
N SER A 316 6.51 -19.65 -1.82
CA SER A 316 7.79 -20.12 -2.38
C SER A 316 8.70 -20.82 -1.35
N GLY A 317 8.24 -21.00 -0.12
CA GLY A 317 8.95 -21.71 0.94
C GLY A 317 9.78 -20.82 1.86
N LEU A 318 10.23 -21.40 2.98
CA LEU A 318 10.88 -20.68 4.08
C LEU A 318 12.15 -19.91 3.65
N LEU A 319 12.98 -20.49 2.77
CA LEU A 319 14.22 -19.85 2.32
C LEU A 319 13.93 -18.51 1.62
N VAL A 320 12.92 -18.47 0.76
CA VAL A 320 12.54 -17.24 0.04
C VAL A 320 11.94 -16.23 1.01
N GLY A 321 11.14 -16.68 1.98
CA GLY A 321 10.65 -15.83 3.08
C GLY A 321 11.78 -15.16 3.87
N LEU A 322 12.83 -15.91 4.22
CA LEU A 322 14.02 -15.38 4.90
C LEU A 322 14.79 -14.38 4.03
N LEU A 323 14.90 -14.63 2.73
CA LEU A 323 15.51 -13.66 1.81
C LEU A 323 14.72 -12.35 1.76
N VAL A 324 13.38 -12.40 1.72
CA VAL A 324 12.53 -11.20 1.80
C VAL A 324 12.72 -10.48 3.14
N ALA A 325 12.83 -11.22 4.24
CA ALA A 325 13.05 -10.66 5.57
C ALA A 325 14.39 -9.91 5.68
N VAL A 326 15.46 -10.45 5.06
CA VAL A 326 16.79 -9.81 5.02
C VAL A 326 16.83 -8.65 4.01
N ALA A 327 16.17 -8.79 2.86
CA ALA A 327 16.12 -7.75 1.84
C ALA A 327 15.40 -6.50 2.36
N THR A 328 14.29 -6.66 3.07
CA THR A 328 13.44 -5.57 3.57
C THR A 328 14.20 -4.45 4.28
N PRO A 329 15.04 -4.68 5.32
CA PRO A 329 15.77 -3.60 5.98
C PRO A 329 16.85 -2.96 5.09
N LEU A 330 17.35 -3.67 4.07
CA LEU A 330 18.38 -3.16 3.17
C LEU A 330 17.79 -2.22 2.11
N MET A 331 16.69 -2.61 1.46
CA MET A 331 16.14 -1.90 0.30
C MET A 331 14.76 -1.28 0.54
N GLY A 332 14.15 -1.55 1.68
CA GLY A 332 12.79 -1.15 2.03
C GLY A 332 11.74 -2.24 1.71
N PRO A 333 10.59 -2.25 2.41
CA PRO A 333 9.56 -3.27 2.27
C PRO A 333 8.93 -3.34 0.88
N GLY A 334 8.57 -2.19 0.29
CA GLY A 334 7.99 -2.15 -1.05
C GLY A 334 8.95 -2.67 -2.13
N ALA A 335 10.25 -2.37 -2.01
CA ALA A 335 11.24 -2.86 -2.96
C ALA A 335 11.47 -4.36 -2.82
N ALA A 336 11.62 -4.87 -1.60
CA ALA A 336 11.75 -6.30 -1.33
C ALA A 336 10.56 -7.09 -1.89
N LEU A 337 9.33 -6.58 -1.71
CA LEU A 337 8.12 -7.17 -2.29
C LEU A 337 8.15 -7.16 -3.82
N ALA A 338 8.57 -6.05 -4.43
CA ALA A 338 8.63 -5.92 -5.87
C ALA A 338 9.64 -6.90 -6.48
N PHE A 339 10.84 -7.01 -5.91
CA PHE A 339 11.85 -7.98 -6.39
C PHE A 339 11.44 -9.42 -6.15
N TYR A 340 10.76 -9.73 -5.04
CA TYR A 340 10.16 -11.04 -4.84
C TYR A 340 9.08 -11.33 -5.90
N SER A 341 8.23 -10.36 -6.21
CA SER A 341 7.21 -10.49 -7.26
C SER A 341 7.83 -10.71 -8.64
N TYR A 342 8.93 -10.01 -8.96
CA TYR A 342 9.75 -10.24 -10.15
C TYR A 342 10.29 -11.67 -10.21
N TYR A 343 10.93 -12.15 -9.14
CA TYR A 343 11.42 -13.53 -9.04
C TYR A 343 10.31 -14.57 -9.23
N ARG A 344 9.17 -14.36 -8.57
CA ARG A 344 8.00 -15.25 -8.65
C ARG A 344 7.41 -15.27 -10.06
N GLU A 345 7.34 -14.13 -10.75
CA GLU A 345 6.81 -14.06 -12.12
C GLU A 345 7.58 -15.00 -13.06
N GLY A 346 8.91 -15.06 -12.90
CA GLY A 346 9.77 -15.99 -13.62
C GLY A 346 9.35 -17.47 -13.47
N GLN A 347 8.79 -17.84 -12.32
CA GLN A 347 8.34 -19.21 -12.00
C GLN A 347 6.94 -19.56 -12.52
N ILE A 348 6.16 -18.57 -12.95
CA ILE A 348 4.81 -18.83 -13.48
C ILE A 348 4.95 -19.49 -14.86
N PRO A 349 4.35 -20.67 -15.08
CA PRO A 349 4.40 -21.36 -16.37
C PRO A 349 3.63 -20.56 -17.44
N LEU A 350 4.17 -20.56 -18.66
CA LEU A 350 3.55 -19.98 -19.86
C LEU A 350 2.55 -20.94 -20.51
#